data_AF-A0A453EF42-F1
#
_entry.id   AF-A0A453EF42-F1
#
_cell.length_a   1.000
_cell.length_b   1.000
_cell.length_c   1.000
_cell.angle_alpha   90.00
_cell.angle_beta   90.00
_cell.angle_gamma   90.00
#
_symmetry.space_group_name_H-M   'P 1'
#
loop_
_entity.id
_entity.type
_entity.pdbx_description
1 polymer ?
#
loop_
_entity_poly.entity_id
_entity_poly.type
_entity_poly.pdbx_seq_one_letter_code
_entity_poly.pdbx_strand_id
1 'polypeptide(L)'
;MVSDRLAMESCRGVVVASAIFNDHDKIRQPKGLGSHTVKAACFFMFIDDRTHRVLASHGILEDGHVASASAVVGAWRVVTLQQQQLPYEDPAMNGVVVKHLLHRLFPNARFSVWVDAKMQLTVDPLLLVHSLLAGKGADMAVSRHPFNLHAMEEAIATARWRKWRDVDAIRAQMEAYCSHGLQPWSPSKLPYPSGIHSR
;
A
#
# COMPACT_ATOMS: atom_id res chain seq x y z
N MET A 1 -0.13 -0.94 20.21
CA MET A 1 -1.11 0.12 19.85
C MET A 1 -0.67 1.54 20.21
N VAL A 2 -0.54 1.94 21.48
CA VAL A 2 -0.13 3.34 21.81
C VAL A 2 1.29 3.63 21.28
N SER A 3 2.23 2.70 21.46
CA SER A 3 3.60 2.81 20.94
C SER A 3 3.67 2.89 19.42
N ASP A 4 2.82 2.12 18.70
CA ASP A 4 2.80 2.13 17.24
C ASP A 4 2.24 3.42 16.69
N ARG A 5 1.15 3.92 17.28
CA ARG A 5 0.57 5.21 16.92
C ARG A 5 1.59 6.34 17.08
N LEU A 6 2.30 6.40 18.20
CA LEU A 6 3.35 7.40 18.41
C LEU A 6 4.49 7.27 17.39
N ALA A 7 4.84 6.05 16.98
CA ALA A 7 5.84 5.85 15.93
C ALA A 7 5.34 6.27 14.54
N MET A 8 4.06 6.05 14.23
CA MET A 8 3.46 6.54 12.99
C MET A 8 3.41 8.07 12.97
N GLU A 9 2.99 8.69 14.09
CA GLU A 9 2.94 10.15 14.26
C GLU A 9 4.34 10.79 14.23
N SER A 10 5.38 10.11 14.72
CA SER A 10 6.75 10.66 14.73
C SER A 10 7.51 10.49 13.42
N CYS A 11 6.99 9.73 12.44
CA CYS A 11 7.62 9.60 11.14
C CYS A 11 7.50 10.90 10.34
N ARG A 12 8.64 11.54 10.02
CA ARG A 12 8.68 12.86 9.33
C ARG A 12 9.16 12.81 7.88
N GLY A 13 9.93 11.79 7.52
CA GLY A 13 10.55 11.67 6.20
C GLY A 13 9.66 10.93 5.21
N VAL A 14 10.11 9.74 4.82
CA VAL A 14 9.37 8.85 3.91
C VAL A 14 8.84 7.66 4.71
N VAL A 15 7.53 7.42 4.67
CA VAL A 15 6.98 6.17 5.16
C VAL A 15 6.92 5.16 4.01
N VAL A 16 7.47 3.96 4.24
CA VAL A 16 7.26 2.80 3.37
C VAL A 16 6.32 1.86 4.09
N ALA A 17 5.20 1.52 3.45
CA ALA A 17 4.17 0.70 4.07
C ALA A 17 3.79 -0.49 3.19
N SER A 18 3.45 -1.60 3.84
CA SER A 18 2.88 -2.79 3.23
C SER A 18 1.89 -3.44 4.20
N ALA A 19 1.08 -4.39 3.73
CA ALA A 19 0.19 -5.15 4.60
C ALA A 19 0.05 -6.60 4.16
N ILE A 20 -0.07 -7.50 5.14
CA ILE A 20 -0.34 -8.93 4.95
C ILE A 20 -1.50 -9.29 5.87
N PHE A 21 -2.64 -9.60 5.28
CA PHE A 21 -3.81 -10.07 6.02
C PHE A 21 -4.10 -11.51 5.66
N ASN A 22 -4.57 -12.27 6.65
CA ASN A 22 -4.99 -13.65 6.51
C ASN A 22 -3.90 -14.59 5.95
N ASP A 23 -2.62 -14.31 6.26
CA ASP A 23 -1.45 -15.10 5.85
C ASP A 23 -1.36 -15.34 4.33
N HIS A 24 -1.85 -14.39 3.53
CA HIS A 24 -1.85 -14.53 2.07
C HIS A 24 -0.48 -14.35 1.43
N ASP A 25 0.46 -13.73 2.14
CA ASP A 25 1.78 -13.35 1.61
C ASP A 25 2.88 -13.48 2.68
N LYS A 26 4.13 -13.36 2.25
CA LYS A 26 5.32 -13.45 3.12
C LYS A 26 5.93 -12.08 3.36
N ILE A 27 6.53 -11.87 4.53
CA ILE A 27 7.32 -10.66 4.79
C ILE A 27 8.57 -10.67 3.90
N ARG A 28 8.65 -9.72 2.97
CA ARG A 28 9.81 -9.52 2.10
C ARG A 28 10.63 -8.32 2.58
N GLN A 29 11.91 -8.54 2.89
CA GLN A 29 12.79 -7.45 3.30
C GLN A 29 13.13 -6.55 2.10
N PRO A 30 13.11 -5.21 2.26
CA PRO A 30 13.64 -4.31 1.25
C PRO A 30 15.13 -4.58 1.02
N LYS A 31 15.60 -4.39 -0.22
CA LYS A 31 17.00 -4.60 -0.61
C LYS A 31 17.64 -3.29 -1.02
N GLY A 32 18.94 -3.19 -0.79
CA GLY A 32 19.75 -2.05 -1.26
C GLY A 32 19.48 -0.74 -0.54
N LEU A 33 19.05 -0.77 0.72
CA LEU A 33 18.81 0.45 1.49
C LEU A 33 20.13 1.13 1.87
N GLY A 34 20.25 2.41 1.56
CA GLY A 34 21.37 3.23 1.99
C GLY A 34 21.35 3.47 3.50
N SER A 35 22.53 3.71 4.10
CA SER A 35 22.66 4.00 5.53
C SER A 35 21.88 5.25 5.97
N HIS A 36 21.77 6.25 5.08
CA HIS A 36 20.95 7.44 5.30
C HIS A 36 19.45 7.10 5.28
N THR A 37 19.02 6.22 4.38
CA THR A 37 17.62 5.80 4.24
C THR A 37 17.10 5.13 5.49
N VAL A 38 17.91 4.29 6.13
CA VAL A 38 17.55 3.65 7.41
C VAL A 38 17.26 4.67 8.51
N LYS A 39 17.84 5.89 8.44
CA LYS A 39 17.58 6.98 9.40
C LYS A 39 16.41 7.88 8.99
N ALA A 40 16.18 8.04 7.69
CA ALA A 40 15.24 9.01 7.14
C ALA A 40 13.88 8.42 6.75
N ALA A 41 13.79 7.10 6.59
CA ALA A 41 12.56 6.39 6.22
C ALA A 41 12.07 5.48 7.34
N CYS A 42 10.74 5.36 7.46
CA CYS A 42 10.10 4.49 8.43
C CYS A 42 9.40 3.36 7.68
N PHE A 43 9.65 2.11 8.06
CA PHE A 43 9.09 0.93 7.39
C PHE A 43 8.03 0.27 8.26
N PHE A 44 6.81 0.17 7.75
CA PHE A 44 5.66 -0.37 8.47
C PHE A 44 5.02 -1.53 7.71
N MET A 45 4.80 -2.63 8.42
CA MET A 45 4.08 -3.81 7.92
C MET A 45 2.83 -4.01 8.77
N PHE A 46 1.65 -3.84 8.18
CA PHE A 46 0.38 -4.07 8.87
C PHE A 46 -0.05 -5.52 8.70
N ILE A 47 -0.39 -6.19 9.81
CA ILE A 47 -0.84 -7.59 9.79
C ILE A 47 -2.09 -7.78 10.64
N ASP A 48 -2.83 -8.87 10.43
CA ASP A 48 -3.90 -9.30 11.35
C ASP A 48 -3.41 -10.32 12.37
N ASP A 49 -4.24 -10.60 13.37
CA ASP A 49 -3.97 -11.60 14.40
C ASP A 49 -3.67 -12.99 13.80
N ARG A 50 -4.32 -13.34 12.68
CA ARG A 50 -4.08 -14.63 12.02
C ARG A 50 -2.66 -14.71 11.47
N THR A 51 -2.25 -13.70 10.69
CA THR A 51 -0.89 -13.62 10.16
C THR A 51 0.14 -13.55 11.28
N HIS A 52 -0.15 -12.82 12.37
CA HIS A 52 0.72 -12.79 13.54
C HIS A 52 0.97 -14.19 14.13
N ARG A 53 -0.09 -14.98 14.35
CA ARG A 53 0.04 -16.36 14.88
C ARG A 53 0.87 -17.26 13.97
N VAL A 54 0.73 -17.13 12.65
CA VAL A 54 1.54 -17.91 11.70
C VAL A 54 3.01 -17.47 11.76
N LEU A 55 3.28 -16.17 11.82
CA LEU A 55 4.65 -15.68 11.96
C LEU A 55 5.28 -16.09 13.29
N ALA A 56 4.50 -16.10 14.38
CA ALA A 56 4.95 -16.53 15.70
C ALA A 56 5.24 -18.04 15.75
N SER A 57 4.40 -18.88 15.13
CA SER A 57 4.64 -20.33 15.04
C SER A 57 5.89 -20.68 14.21
N HIS A 58 6.32 -19.78 13.32
CA HIS A 58 7.58 -19.86 12.59
C HIS A 58 8.76 -19.21 13.31
N GLY A 59 8.58 -18.68 14.52
CA GLY A 59 9.62 -17.99 15.28
C GLY A 59 10.08 -16.67 14.67
N ILE A 60 9.29 -16.08 13.77
CA ILE A 60 9.57 -14.76 13.16
C ILE A 60 9.13 -13.64 14.10
N LEU A 61 8.04 -13.85 14.83
CA LEU A 61 7.52 -12.98 15.87
C LEU A 61 7.49 -13.72 17.21
N GLU A 62 7.44 -12.97 18.32
CA GLU A 62 7.26 -13.56 19.64
C GLU A 62 5.80 -14.01 19.84
N ASP A 63 5.62 -15.08 20.62
CA ASP A 63 4.29 -15.53 21.02
C ASP A 63 3.69 -14.57 22.05
N GLY A 64 2.56 -13.95 21.68
CA GLY A 64 1.81 -13.02 22.51
C GLY A 64 1.84 -11.58 21.98
N HIS A 65 0.71 -10.89 22.09
CA HIS A 65 0.65 -9.44 21.89
C HIS A 65 1.34 -8.76 23.07
N VAL A 66 2.67 -8.82 23.15
CA VAL A 66 3.41 -8.08 24.17
C VAL A 66 3.27 -6.61 23.82
N ALA A 67 2.28 -5.97 24.44
CA ALA A 67 1.84 -4.60 24.16
C ALA A 67 2.91 -3.52 24.40
N SER A 68 4.13 -3.89 24.84
CA SER A 68 5.19 -2.96 25.23
C SER A 68 6.37 -2.86 24.25
N ALA A 69 6.65 -3.88 23.43
CA ALA A 69 7.72 -3.83 22.42
C ALA A 69 7.11 -3.86 21.02
N SER A 70 7.34 -2.82 20.22
CA SER A 70 6.97 -2.86 18.80
C SER A 70 7.73 -4.00 18.14
N ALA A 71 7.03 -4.98 17.59
CA ALA A 71 7.68 -6.09 16.90
C ALA A 71 8.43 -5.57 15.66
N VAL A 72 9.70 -5.92 15.53
CA VAL A 72 10.53 -5.51 14.38
C VAL A 72 11.04 -6.76 13.68
N VAL A 73 10.79 -6.86 12.38
CA VAL A 73 11.26 -7.95 11.51
C VAL A 73 12.10 -7.34 10.40
N GLY A 74 13.43 -7.39 10.57
CA GLY A 74 14.38 -6.72 9.69
C GLY A 74 14.14 -5.21 9.65
N ALA A 75 13.83 -4.64 8.48
CA ALA A 75 13.51 -3.22 8.39
C ALA A 75 12.10 -2.90 8.92
N TRP A 76 11.17 -3.86 8.89
CA TRP A 76 9.77 -3.61 9.14
C TRP A 76 9.45 -3.51 10.62
N ARG A 77 8.88 -2.39 11.04
CA ARG A 77 8.05 -2.35 12.25
C ARG A 77 6.71 -3.00 11.93
N VAL A 78 6.38 -4.07 12.63
CA VAL A 78 5.14 -4.83 12.46
C VAL A 78 4.06 -4.24 13.36
N VAL A 79 2.92 -3.91 12.76
CA VAL A 79 1.73 -3.41 13.45
C VAL A 79 0.61 -4.42 13.29
N THR A 80 0.26 -5.09 14.39
CA THR A 80 -0.85 -6.05 14.39
C THR A 80 -2.17 -5.34 14.65
N LEU A 81 -3.10 -5.50 13.72
CA LEU A 81 -4.49 -5.03 13.81
C LEU A 81 -5.35 -6.18 14.30
N GLN A 82 -6.10 -5.94 15.37
CA GLN A 82 -7.03 -6.92 15.90
C GLN A 82 -8.22 -7.07 14.96
N GLN A 83 -8.84 -8.25 14.93
CA GLN A 83 -9.97 -8.53 14.05
C GLN A 83 -11.10 -7.49 14.19
N GLN A 84 -11.39 -7.00 15.40
CA GLN A 84 -12.45 -6.00 15.65
C GLN A 84 -12.11 -4.61 15.07
N GLN A 85 -10.85 -4.37 14.71
CA GLN A 85 -10.39 -3.10 14.13
C GLN A 85 -10.43 -3.12 12.60
N LEU A 86 -10.63 -4.29 12.00
CA LEU A 86 -10.69 -4.45 10.55
C LEU A 86 -12.13 -4.18 10.06
N PRO A 87 -12.33 -3.24 9.12
CA PRO A 87 -13.66 -2.86 8.68
C PRO A 87 -14.33 -3.88 7.75
N TYR A 88 -13.56 -4.83 7.18
CA TYR A 88 -14.06 -5.81 6.24
C TYR A 88 -13.68 -7.23 6.65
N GLU A 89 -14.55 -8.19 6.32
CA GLU A 89 -14.22 -9.63 6.41
C GLU A 89 -13.21 -10.04 5.33
N ASP A 90 -13.23 -9.37 4.17
CA ASP A 90 -12.33 -9.63 3.05
C ASP A 90 -10.92 -9.05 3.33
N PRO A 91 -9.87 -9.90 3.42
CA PRO A 91 -8.50 -9.46 3.68
C PRO A 91 -7.93 -8.51 2.63
N ALA A 92 -8.30 -8.68 1.36
CA ALA A 92 -7.84 -7.81 0.29
C ALA A 92 -8.43 -6.39 0.44
N MET A 93 -9.70 -6.29 0.85
CA MET A 93 -10.33 -5.00 1.14
C MET A 93 -9.65 -4.27 2.31
N ASN A 94 -9.25 -5.00 3.36
CA ASN A 94 -8.48 -4.40 4.46
C ASN A 94 -7.11 -3.87 4.00
N GLY A 95 -6.45 -4.58 3.08
CA GLY A 95 -5.21 -4.10 2.43
C GLY A 95 -5.42 -2.79 1.67
N VAL A 96 -6.54 -2.67 0.95
CA VAL A 96 -6.95 -1.45 0.24
C VAL A 96 -7.15 -0.29 1.21
N VAL A 97 -7.78 -0.52 2.37
CA VAL A 97 -7.99 0.54 3.37
C VAL A 97 -6.66 1.12 3.85
N VAL A 98 -5.71 0.28 4.27
CA VAL A 98 -4.40 0.75 4.75
C VAL A 98 -3.66 1.53 3.66
N LYS A 99 -3.66 1.00 2.43
CA LYS A 99 -3.02 1.63 1.26
C LYS A 99 -3.51 3.06 1.03
N HIS A 100 -4.82 3.30 1.12
CA HIS A 100 -5.41 4.61 0.86
C HIS A 100 -5.29 5.57 2.06
N LEU A 101 -5.24 5.04 3.28
CA LEU A 101 -5.25 5.86 4.50
C LEU A 101 -3.86 6.17 5.06
N LEU A 102 -2.77 5.86 4.35
CA LEU A 102 -1.40 6.16 4.83
C LEU A 102 -1.22 7.62 5.23
N HIS A 103 -1.78 8.57 4.48
CA HIS A 103 -1.72 10.00 4.80
C HIS A 103 -2.40 10.36 6.14
N ARG A 104 -3.37 9.56 6.60
CA ARG A 104 -4.01 9.74 7.92
C ARG A 104 -3.27 9.01 9.03
N LEU A 105 -2.71 7.84 8.72
CA LEU A 105 -1.94 7.05 9.67
C LEU A 105 -0.60 7.73 10.00
N PHE A 106 0.01 8.39 9.02
CA PHE A 106 1.31 9.05 9.12
C PHE A 106 1.19 10.55 8.84
N PRO A 107 0.50 11.32 9.70
CA PRO A 107 0.13 12.71 9.42
C PRO A 107 1.34 13.65 9.26
N ASN A 108 2.51 13.28 9.80
CA ASN A 108 3.72 14.09 9.74
C ASN A 108 4.71 13.63 8.66
N ALA A 109 4.44 12.53 7.95
CA ALA A 109 5.32 12.04 6.90
C ALA A 109 5.21 12.93 5.66
N ARG A 110 6.35 13.26 5.05
CA ARG A 110 6.40 14.10 3.84
C ARG A 110 6.00 13.33 2.58
N PHE A 111 6.35 12.05 2.52
CA PHE A 111 6.01 11.17 1.41
C PHE A 111 5.63 9.78 1.92
N SER A 112 4.78 9.09 1.17
CA SER A 112 4.43 7.69 1.42
C SER A 112 4.68 6.82 0.20
N VAL A 113 5.27 5.65 0.41
CA VAL A 113 5.49 4.61 -0.60
C VAL A 113 4.72 3.37 -0.17
N TRP A 114 3.73 2.96 -0.96
CA TRP A 114 3.05 1.68 -0.77
C TRP A 114 3.75 0.58 -1.56
N VAL A 115 4.03 -0.55 -0.92
CA VAL A 115 4.59 -1.76 -1.55
C VAL A 115 3.63 -2.91 -1.31
N ASP A 116 3.10 -3.48 -2.39
CA ASP A 116 2.29 -4.70 -2.30
C ASP A 116 3.12 -5.85 -1.71
N ALA A 117 2.57 -6.65 -0.79
CA ALA A 117 3.32 -7.69 -0.08
C ALA A 117 3.87 -8.80 -1.00
N LYS A 118 3.29 -8.97 -2.19
CA LYS A 118 3.82 -9.88 -3.22
C LYS A 118 5.14 -9.39 -3.80
N MET A 119 5.39 -8.09 -3.74
CA MET A 119 6.54 -7.41 -4.31
C MET A 119 7.66 -7.25 -3.28
N GLN A 120 8.90 -7.18 -3.77
CA GLN A 120 10.06 -6.81 -2.96
C GLN A 120 10.54 -5.42 -3.40
N LEU A 121 10.69 -4.50 -2.45
CA LEU A 121 11.29 -3.19 -2.74
C LEU A 121 12.80 -3.37 -2.98
N THR A 122 13.24 -3.18 -4.21
CA THR A 122 14.65 -3.34 -4.63
C THR A 122 15.37 -2.03 -4.92
N VAL A 123 14.62 -0.91 -4.95
CA VAL A 123 15.14 0.44 -5.17
C VAL A 123 14.94 1.23 -3.90
N ASP A 124 15.95 2.03 -3.53
CA ASP A 124 15.88 2.86 -2.33
C ASP A 124 14.67 3.82 -2.38
N PRO A 125 13.81 3.86 -1.36
CA PRO A 125 12.60 4.68 -1.35
C PRO A 125 12.90 6.19 -1.43
N LEU A 126 14.03 6.66 -0.93
CA LEU A 126 14.41 8.07 -1.09
C LEU A 126 14.71 8.38 -2.56
N LEU A 127 15.35 7.45 -3.26
CA LEU A 127 15.64 7.59 -4.70
C LEU A 127 14.35 7.55 -5.53
N LEU A 128 13.39 6.69 -5.18
CA LEU A 128 12.08 6.65 -5.84
C LEU A 128 11.35 8.00 -5.70
N VAL A 129 11.27 8.53 -4.48
CA VAL A 129 10.65 9.83 -4.21
C VAL A 129 11.36 10.94 -4.97
N HIS A 130 12.70 10.95 -4.93
CA HIS A 130 13.49 11.97 -5.64
C HIS A 130 13.27 11.91 -7.16
N SER A 131 13.24 10.72 -7.73
CA SER A 131 13.16 10.53 -9.19
C SER A 131 11.76 10.81 -9.73
N LEU A 132 10.71 10.48 -8.96
CA LEU A 132 9.33 10.47 -9.44
C LEU A 132 8.50 11.66 -8.97
N LEU A 133 8.81 12.25 -7.81
CA LEU A 133 7.95 13.27 -7.18
C LEU A 133 8.70 14.58 -6.92
N ALA A 134 9.88 14.51 -6.30
CA ALA A 134 10.59 15.71 -5.85
C ALA A 134 10.96 16.62 -7.04
N GLY A 135 10.43 17.85 -7.05
CA GLY A 135 10.68 18.82 -8.11
C GLY A 135 10.04 18.46 -9.47
N LYS A 136 9.11 17.50 -9.50
CA LYS A 136 8.43 17.06 -10.73
C LYS A 136 7.05 17.69 -10.94
N GLY A 137 6.52 18.41 -9.94
CA GLY A 137 5.18 18.99 -9.99
C GLY A 137 4.06 17.93 -10.00
N ALA A 138 4.34 16.72 -9.51
CA ALA A 138 3.39 15.61 -9.44
C ALA A 138 3.12 15.25 -7.96
N ASP A 139 1.85 15.03 -7.63
CA ASP A 139 1.43 14.65 -6.28
C ASP A 139 1.59 13.15 -6.00
N MET A 140 1.50 12.33 -7.05
CA MET A 140 1.59 10.87 -6.94
C MET A 140 2.25 10.24 -8.16
N ALA A 141 2.87 9.08 -7.94
CA ALA A 141 3.41 8.23 -8.98
C ALA A 141 2.91 6.79 -8.75
N VAL A 142 2.47 6.14 -9.82
CA VAL A 142 1.94 4.78 -9.79
C VAL A 142 2.65 3.96 -10.85
N SER A 143 3.01 2.72 -10.53
CA SER A 143 3.58 1.80 -11.50
C SER A 143 2.59 1.56 -12.64
N ARG A 144 3.04 1.71 -13.88
CA ARG A 144 2.24 1.35 -15.06
C ARG A 144 1.98 -0.16 -15.05
N HIS A 145 0.73 -0.54 -15.20
CA HIS A 145 0.38 -1.95 -15.36
C HIS A 145 0.93 -2.47 -16.71
N PRO A 146 1.52 -3.68 -16.78
CA PRO A 146 2.23 -4.15 -17.98
C PRO A 146 1.32 -4.40 -19.19
N PHE A 147 0.04 -4.69 -18.95
CA PHE A 147 -0.93 -5.02 -20.01
C PHE A 147 -2.02 -3.97 -20.15
N ASN A 148 -2.85 -3.83 -19.12
CA ASN A 148 -3.94 -2.86 -19.09
C ASN A 148 -3.40 -1.43 -19.03
N LEU A 149 -3.71 -0.64 -20.05
CA LEU A 149 -3.23 0.73 -20.22
C LEU A 149 -4.09 1.75 -19.49
N HIS A 150 -5.37 1.45 -19.29
CA HIS A 150 -6.34 2.38 -18.71
C HIS A 150 -7.40 1.68 -17.87
N ALA A 151 -8.15 2.47 -17.08
CA ALA A 151 -9.15 1.98 -16.14
C ALA A 151 -10.24 1.08 -16.78
N MET A 152 -10.70 1.40 -17.99
CA MET A 152 -11.68 0.55 -18.69
C MET A 152 -11.15 -0.87 -19.00
N GLU A 153 -9.88 -1.00 -19.42
CA GLU A 153 -9.27 -2.31 -19.67
C GLU A 153 -9.10 -3.09 -18.37
N GLU A 154 -8.70 -2.43 -17.28
CA GLU A 154 -8.65 -3.06 -15.96
C GLU A 154 -10.04 -3.52 -15.49
N ALA A 155 -11.09 -2.74 -15.73
CA ALA A 155 -12.46 -3.11 -15.38
C ALA A 155 -12.94 -4.35 -16.16
N ILE A 156 -12.71 -4.36 -17.48
CA ILE A 156 -13.05 -5.51 -18.34
C ILE A 156 -12.25 -6.75 -17.90
N ALA A 157 -10.95 -6.60 -17.64
CA ALA A 157 -10.12 -7.68 -17.14
C ALA A 157 -10.61 -8.19 -15.77
N THR A 158 -10.92 -7.29 -14.84
CA THR A 158 -11.43 -7.64 -13.50
C THR A 158 -12.72 -8.46 -13.59
N ALA A 159 -13.65 -8.06 -14.45
CA ALA A 159 -14.88 -8.80 -14.72
C ALA A 159 -14.59 -10.17 -15.36
N ARG A 160 -13.77 -10.20 -16.41
CA ARG A 160 -13.41 -11.43 -17.15
C ARG A 160 -12.74 -12.48 -16.25
N TRP A 161 -11.82 -12.04 -15.40
CA TRP A 161 -11.06 -12.91 -14.49
C TRP A 161 -11.80 -13.19 -13.17
N ARG A 162 -13.03 -12.67 -13.00
CA ARG A 162 -13.83 -12.79 -11.76
C ARG A 162 -13.04 -12.42 -10.50
N LYS A 163 -12.17 -11.41 -10.61
CA LYS A 163 -11.42 -10.87 -9.47
C LYS A 163 -12.36 -10.25 -8.42
N TRP A 164 -13.51 -9.77 -8.87
CA TRP A 164 -14.61 -9.33 -8.03
C TRP A 164 -15.85 -10.16 -8.36
N ARG A 165 -16.59 -10.60 -7.34
CA ARG A 165 -17.73 -11.52 -7.50
C ARG A 165 -18.93 -10.85 -8.18
N ASP A 166 -19.15 -9.57 -7.91
CA ASP A 166 -20.28 -8.81 -8.41
C ASP A 166 -19.90 -8.00 -9.66
N VAL A 167 -20.09 -8.61 -10.83
CA VAL A 167 -19.76 -7.96 -12.11
C VAL A 167 -20.61 -6.70 -12.37
N ASP A 168 -21.85 -6.67 -11.88
CA ASP A 168 -22.72 -5.51 -12.04
C ASP A 168 -22.24 -4.33 -11.19
N ALA A 169 -21.65 -4.57 -10.02
CA ALA A 169 -20.97 -3.54 -9.24
C ALA A 169 -19.77 -2.92 -10.00
N ILE A 170 -19.03 -3.71 -10.79
CA ILE A 170 -17.94 -3.18 -11.64
C ILE A 170 -18.52 -2.22 -12.68
N ARG A 171 -19.63 -2.59 -13.34
CA ARG A 171 -20.30 -1.73 -14.32
C ARG A 171 -20.75 -0.42 -13.66
N ALA A 172 -21.47 -0.51 -12.55
CA ALA A 172 -21.98 0.65 -11.82
C ALA A 172 -20.83 1.60 -11.38
N GLN A 173 -19.69 1.04 -10.96
CA GLN A 173 -18.51 1.83 -10.60
C GLN A 173 -17.93 2.57 -11.82
N MET A 174 -17.84 1.93 -12.98
CA MET A 174 -17.34 2.60 -14.19
C MET A 174 -18.31 3.68 -14.69
N GLU A 175 -19.62 3.44 -14.61
CA GLU A 175 -20.64 4.45 -14.91
C GLU A 175 -20.55 5.65 -13.97
N ALA A 176 -20.34 5.41 -12.67
CA ALA A 176 -20.10 6.47 -11.70
C ALA A 176 -18.82 7.25 -12.02
N TYR A 177 -17.73 6.60 -12.42
CA TYR A 177 -16.53 7.33 -12.83
C TYR A 177 -16.78 8.22 -14.04
N CYS A 178 -17.50 7.71 -15.04
CA CYS A 178 -17.89 8.50 -16.21
C CYS A 178 -18.76 9.71 -15.84
N SER A 179 -19.73 9.53 -14.92
CA SER A 179 -20.58 10.65 -14.46
C SER A 179 -19.80 11.70 -13.67
N HIS A 180 -18.70 11.33 -13.02
CA HIS A 180 -17.77 12.24 -12.35
C HIS A 180 -16.63 12.75 -13.25
N GLY A 181 -16.73 12.55 -14.58
CA GLY A 181 -15.82 13.18 -15.54
C GLY A 181 -14.68 12.30 -16.04
N LEU A 182 -14.64 11.01 -15.70
CA LEU A 182 -13.71 10.08 -16.34
C LEU A 182 -14.04 9.95 -17.83
N GLN A 183 -13.17 10.50 -18.66
CA GLN A 183 -13.30 10.39 -20.12
C GLN A 183 -12.69 9.06 -20.61
N PRO A 184 -13.26 8.40 -21.63
CA PRO A 184 -12.65 7.23 -22.28
C PRO A 184 -11.19 7.49 -22.66
N TRP A 185 -10.34 6.48 -22.56
CA TRP A 185 -8.94 6.63 -22.95
C TRP A 185 -8.80 6.87 -24.46
N SER A 186 -7.85 7.72 -24.85
CA SER A 186 -7.52 8.02 -26.24
C SER A 186 -6.01 8.24 -26.39
N PRO A 187 -5.41 8.00 -27.58
CA PRO A 187 -3.99 8.25 -27.80
C PRO A 187 -3.55 9.69 -27.52
N SER A 188 -4.46 10.65 -27.63
CA SER A 188 -4.21 12.06 -27.28
C SER A 188 -3.87 12.29 -25.80
N LYS A 189 -4.12 11.32 -24.92
CA LYS A 189 -3.78 11.39 -23.49
C LYS A 189 -2.33 11.00 -23.19
N LEU A 190 -1.57 10.54 -24.18
CA LEU A 190 -0.16 10.23 -24.01
C LEU A 190 0.61 11.45 -23.48
N PRO A 191 1.60 11.25 -22.60
CA PRO A 191 2.12 9.96 -22.12
C PRO A 191 1.33 9.34 -20.95
N TYR A 192 0.20 9.92 -20.53
CA TYR A 192 -0.52 9.50 -19.33
C TYR A 192 -1.44 8.27 -19.58
N PRO A 193 -1.32 7.19 -18.78
CA PRO A 193 -2.16 6.00 -18.92
C PRO A 193 -3.61 6.20 -18.44
N SER A 194 -3.85 7.13 -17.50
CA SER A 194 -5.18 7.44 -16.99
C SER A 194 -5.32 8.95 -16.79
N GLY A 195 -6.35 9.54 -17.40
CA GLY A 195 -6.49 10.98 -17.51
C GLY A 195 -7.32 11.59 -16.39
N ILE A 196 -6.75 12.61 -15.73
CA ILE A 196 -7.32 13.95 -15.52
C ILE A 196 -6.10 14.87 -15.70
N HIS A 197 -6.19 15.91 -16.53
CA HIS A 197 -5.20 16.98 -16.49
C HIS A 197 -5.29 17.63 -15.10
N SER A 198 -4.26 17.47 -14.27
CA SER A 198 -4.06 18.39 -13.16
C SER A 198 -3.89 19.78 -13.79
N ARG A 199 -4.84 20.68 -13.53
CA ARG A 199 -4.64 22.10 -13.76
C ARG A 199 -3.60 22.62 -12.80
#